data_AF-A0A1V5DFV7-F1
#
_entry.id   AF-A0A1V5DFV7-F1
#
_cell.length_a   1.000
_cell.length_b   1.000
_cell.length_c   1.000
_cell.angle_alpha   90.00
_cell.angle_beta   90.00
_cell.angle_gamma   90.00
#
_symmetry.space_group_name_H-M   'P 1'
#
loop_
_entity.id
_entity.type
_entity.pdbx_description
1 polymer ?
#
loop_
_entity_poly.entity_id
_entity_poly.type
_entity_poly.pdbx_seq_one_letter_code
_entity_poly.pdbx_strand_id
1 'polypeptide(L)'
;MLTVPVNDPLTYKGINVYQASYQRVPSFSFNIDGEHVTLRERDTYNKKGFMMMVVRFETSVHDFGPGVMVAYLDQGEPKTTWFLQNVERLRQKTIEGVTLRLDDIKENLYTGLEISRDPGVWIVWTGFALMLAGLFINFFMYHRRIYVRKGLKGFIVAGVATRNKEAFREEFERLKGKIHGIPS
;
A
#
# COMPACT_ATOMS: atom_id res chain seq x y z
N MET A 1 21.95 27.09 9.89
CA MET A 1 21.60 25.66 9.76
C MET A 1 20.19 25.49 10.30
N LEU A 2 19.22 25.15 9.46
CA LEU A 2 17.88 24.74 9.92
C LEU A 2 17.44 23.51 9.12
N THR A 3 17.14 22.46 9.89
CA THR A 3 16.87 21.07 9.51
C THR A 3 15.57 20.94 8.71
N VAL A 4 15.61 20.19 7.62
CA VAL A 4 14.44 19.77 6.84
C VAL A 4 13.65 18.74 7.67
N PRO A 5 12.36 18.94 7.97
CA PRO A 5 11.54 17.86 8.50
C PRO A 5 11.29 16.82 7.41
N VAL A 6 11.63 15.58 7.73
CA VAL A 6 11.51 14.39 6.89
C VAL A 6 10.19 13.70 7.22
N ASN A 7 9.43 13.32 6.18
CA ASN A 7 8.40 12.27 6.18
C ASN A 7 7.04 12.57 6.85
N ASP A 8 6.23 13.44 6.25
CA ASP A 8 4.78 13.48 6.50
C ASP A 8 4.03 12.70 5.39
N PRO A 9 3.44 11.53 5.69
CA PRO A 9 2.55 10.86 4.74
C PRO A 9 1.29 11.70 4.53
N LEU A 10 1.09 12.20 3.31
CA LEU A 10 -0.09 12.98 2.97
C LEU A 10 -1.29 12.04 2.78
N THR A 11 -2.09 11.85 3.83
CA THR A 11 -3.31 11.05 3.77
C THR A 11 -4.46 11.88 3.17
N TYR A 12 -4.93 11.53 1.97
CA TYR A 12 -6.16 12.10 1.41
C TYR A 12 -7.11 10.98 0.99
N LYS A 13 -8.31 10.97 1.57
CA LYS A 13 -9.40 10.01 1.26
C LYS A 13 -9.05 8.53 1.41
N GLY A 14 -8.28 8.17 2.44
CA GLY A 14 -7.97 6.77 2.77
C GLY A 14 -6.90 6.13 1.87
N ILE A 15 -6.13 6.96 1.16
CA ILE A 15 -4.95 6.53 0.41
C ILE A 15 -3.72 6.97 1.20
N ASN A 16 -2.91 6.00 1.62
CA ASN A 16 -1.58 6.27 2.15
C ASN A 16 -0.62 6.30 0.95
N VAL A 17 -0.17 7.49 0.55
CA VAL A 17 0.84 7.62 -0.49
C VAL A 17 2.20 7.50 0.19
N TYR A 18 2.80 6.32 0.06
CA TYR A 18 4.20 6.13 0.41
C TYR A 18 5.04 6.38 -0.82
N GLN A 19 6.09 7.19 -0.69
CA GLN A 19 7.11 7.30 -1.72
C GLN A 19 8.02 6.06 -1.62
N ALA A 20 7.57 4.95 -2.18
CA ALA A 20 8.25 3.66 -2.10
C ALA A 20 9.42 3.62 -3.10
N SER A 21 10.58 4.08 -2.62
CA SER A 21 11.91 3.97 -3.24
C SER A 21 12.09 4.68 -4.60
N TYR A 22 13.15 5.46 -4.70
CA TYR A 22 13.67 5.95 -5.98
C TYR A 22 14.31 4.77 -6.71
N GLN A 23 13.55 4.02 -7.52
CA GLN A 23 14.15 3.05 -8.41
C GLN A 23 14.82 3.81 -9.57
N ARG A 24 16.15 3.78 -9.59
CA ARG A 24 16.94 4.24 -10.73
C ARG A 24 16.81 3.19 -11.81
N VAL A 25 16.22 3.57 -12.94
CA VAL A 25 16.16 2.72 -14.13
C VAL A 25 17.08 3.36 -15.17
N PRO A 26 18.38 3.01 -15.18
CA PRO A 26 19.30 3.60 -16.14
C PRO A 26 18.91 3.19 -17.56
N SER A 27 19.06 4.14 -18.48
CA SER A 27 18.85 3.96 -19.91
C SER A 27 20.12 4.37 -20.65
N PHE A 28 20.47 3.59 -21.66
CA PHE A 28 21.73 3.69 -22.40
C PHE A 28 21.42 4.04 -23.85
N SER A 29 21.93 5.18 -24.31
CA SER A 29 21.79 5.60 -25.70
C SER A 29 22.98 5.10 -26.49
N PHE A 30 22.73 4.20 -27.44
CA PHE A 30 23.70 3.68 -28.38
C PHE A 30 23.48 4.27 -29.77
N ASN A 31 24.56 4.57 -30.49
CA ASN A 31 24.55 4.75 -31.93
C ASN A 31 25.04 3.44 -32.57
N ILE A 32 24.17 2.78 -33.33
CA ILE A 32 24.45 1.52 -34.01
C ILE A 32 24.34 1.79 -35.52
N ASP A 33 25.49 1.91 -36.20
CA ASP A 33 25.53 2.17 -37.66
C ASP A 33 24.72 3.43 -38.07
N GLY A 34 24.79 4.48 -37.26
CA GLY A 34 24.04 5.74 -37.47
C GLY A 34 22.63 5.77 -36.89
N GLU A 35 22.09 4.64 -36.45
CA GLU A 35 20.79 4.57 -35.75
C GLU A 35 20.95 4.81 -34.26
N HIS A 36 20.25 5.82 -33.71
CA HIS A 36 20.19 6.03 -32.27
C HIS A 36 19.15 5.11 -31.63
N VAL A 37 19.58 4.25 -30.71
CA VAL A 37 18.75 3.29 -29.99
C VAL A 37 18.93 3.52 -28.51
N THR A 38 17.83 3.58 -27.76
CA THR A 38 17.89 3.63 -26.30
C THR A 38 17.50 2.28 -25.74
N LEU A 39 18.39 1.66 -24.97
CA LEU A 39 18.22 0.33 -24.36
C LEU A 39 18.34 0.44 -22.85
N ARG A 40 17.60 -0.39 -22.12
CA ARG A 40 17.73 -0.58 -20.67
C ARG A 40 18.44 -1.89 -20.36
N GLU A 41 18.76 -2.12 -19.10
CA GLU A 41 19.30 -3.41 -18.66
C GLU A 41 18.33 -4.54 -19.04
N ARG A 42 18.88 -5.62 -19.62
CA ARG A 42 18.17 -6.79 -20.20
C ARG A 42 17.42 -6.54 -21.51
N ASP A 43 17.35 -5.31 -22.01
CA ASP A 43 16.80 -5.07 -23.34
C ASP A 43 17.72 -5.67 -24.42
N THR A 44 17.10 -6.14 -25.49
CA THR A 44 17.78 -6.70 -26.66
C THR A 44 17.57 -5.81 -27.88
N TYR A 45 18.61 -5.72 -28.70
CA TYR A 45 18.53 -5.15 -30.03
C TYR A 45 18.83 -6.25 -31.04
N ASN A 46 17.94 -6.43 -32.01
CA ASN A 46 18.10 -7.39 -33.09
C ASN A 46 17.70 -6.71 -34.40
N LYS A 47 18.70 -6.38 -35.22
CA LYS A 47 18.47 -5.75 -36.54
C LYS A 47 19.64 -6.05 -37.47
N LYS A 48 19.35 -6.19 -38.77
CA LYS A 48 20.33 -6.49 -39.83
C LYS A 48 21.21 -7.73 -39.52
N GLY A 49 20.67 -8.73 -38.80
CA GLY A 49 21.41 -9.93 -38.39
C GLY A 49 22.33 -9.75 -37.19
N PHE A 50 22.48 -8.52 -36.68
CA PHE A 50 23.23 -8.23 -35.47
C PHE A 50 22.31 -8.29 -34.24
N MET A 51 22.66 -9.14 -33.27
CA MET A 51 21.96 -9.27 -32.00
C MET A 51 22.86 -8.85 -30.85
N MET A 52 22.37 -7.93 -30.01
CA MET A 52 22.99 -7.55 -28.76
C MET A 52 21.99 -7.49 -27.61
N MET A 53 22.48 -7.63 -26.39
CA MET A 53 21.74 -7.48 -25.15
C MET A 53 22.56 -6.64 -24.18
N VAL A 54 21.90 -5.70 -23.50
CA VAL A 54 22.52 -5.04 -22.36
C VAL A 54 22.45 -5.97 -21.15
N VAL A 55 23.59 -6.44 -20.67
CA VAL A 55 23.64 -7.43 -19.58
C VAL A 55 23.51 -6.76 -18.22
N ARG A 56 24.31 -5.72 -17.98
CA ARG A 56 24.35 -4.99 -16.71
C ARG A 56 24.99 -3.62 -16.87
N PHE A 57 24.68 -2.72 -15.95
CA PHE A 57 25.34 -1.43 -15.79
C PHE A 57 26.08 -1.36 -14.46
N GLU A 58 27.25 -0.73 -14.48
CA GLU A 58 28.05 -0.48 -13.30
C GLU A 58 28.44 1.00 -13.24
N THR A 59 28.32 1.60 -12.07
CA THR A 59 28.61 3.04 -11.88
C THR A 59 30.12 3.33 -11.92
N SER A 60 30.95 2.32 -11.63
CA SER A 60 32.41 2.38 -11.78
C SER A 60 32.99 1.02 -12.17
N VAL A 61 33.52 0.91 -13.39
CA VAL A 61 34.25 -0.30 -13.84
C VAL A 61 35.75 -0.05 -13.68
N HIS A 62 36.39 -0.71 -12.72
CA HIS A 62 37.84 -0.59 -12.44
C HIS A 62 38.32 0.87 -12.35
N ASP A 63 37.54 1.74 -11.70
CA ASP A 63 37.82 3.18 -11.53
C ASP A 63 37.83 4.03 -12.82
N PHE A 64 37.40 3.47 -13.95
CA PHE A 64 37.23 4.20 -15.20
C PHE A 64 35.86 4.90 -15.33
N GLY A 65 35.03 4.84 -14.28
CA GLY A 65 33.70 5.45 -14.27
C GLY A 65 32.59 4.56 -14.87
N PRO A 66 31.43 5.13 -15.21
CA PRO A 66 30.24 4.38 -15.53
C PRO A 66 30.40 3.58 -16.83
N GLY A 67 29.94 2.34 -16.78
CA GLY A 67 30.13 1.37 -17.86
C GLY A 67 28.95 0.43 -18.01
N VAL A 68 28.71 0.02 -19.25
CA VAL A 68 27.64 -0.91 -19.62
C VAL A 68 28.26 -2.16 -20.24
N MET A 69 27.89 -3.33 -19.74
CA MET A 69 28.31 -4.60 -20.31
C MET A 69 27.28 -5.04 -21.35
N VAL A 70 27.73 -5.29 -22.57
CA VAL A 70 26.91 -5.73 -23.68
C VAL A 70 27.34 -7.13 -24.08
N ALA A 71 26.37 -8.04 -24.21
CA ALA A 71 26.53 -9.32 -24.86
C ALA A 71 26.10 -9.18 -26.33
N TYR A 72 26.84 -9.79 -27.25
CA TYR A 72 26.51 -9.82 -28.67
C TYR A 72 26.90 -11.18 -29.26
N LEU A 73 26.29 -11.54 -30.38
CA LEU A 73 26.70 -12.71 -31.15
C LEU A 73 27.78 -12.30 -32.14
N ASP A 74 28.86 -13.09 -32.21
CA ASP A 74 29.95 -12.95 -33.17
C ASP A 74 30.20 -14.32 -33.80
N GLN A 75 29.87 -14.48 -35.08
CA GLN A 75 29.91 -15.77 -35.79
C GLN A 75 29.16 -16.91 -35.08
N GLY A 76 28.07 -16.57 -34.36
CA GLY A 76 27.26 -17.53 -33.60
C GLY A 76 27.72 -17.79 -32.18
N GLU A 77 28.88 -17.26 -31.75
CA GLU A 77 29.36 -17.35 -30.38
C GLU A 77 28.95 -16.10 -29.57
N PRO A 78 28.34 -16.25 -28.38
CA PRO A 78 28.04 -15.12 -27.52
C PRO A 78 29.32 -14.58 -26.88
N LYS A 79 29.65 -13.33 -27.18
CA LYS A 79 30.77 -12.58 -26.59
C LYS A 79 30.25 -11.40 -25.77
N THR A 80 31.05 -10.97 -24.80
CA THR A 80 30.73 -9.80 -23.97
C THR A 80 31.81 -8.74 -24.06
N THR A 81 31.42 -7.48 -24.03
CA THR A 81 32.35 -6.34 -23.96
C THR A 81 31.79 -5.25 -23.06
N TRP A 82 32.70 -4.52 -22.43
CA TRP A 82 32.36 -3.28 -21.72
C TRP A 82 32.41 -2.09 -22.68
N PHE A 83 31.39 -1.24 -22.58
CA PHE A 83 31.39 0.11 -23.10
C PHE A 83 31.48 1.09 -21.94
N LEU A 84 32.51 1.94 -21.94
CA LEU A 84 32.74 2.90 -20.86
C LEU A 84 32.45 4.31 -21.33
N GLN A 85 31.71 5.08 -20.52
CA GLN A 85 31.43 6.46 -20.87
C GLN A 85 32.71 7.28 -20.88
N ASN A 86 33.66 7.12 -19.96
CA ASN A 86 34.81 8.03 -19.88
C ASN A 86 36.05 7.61 -20.69
N VAL A 87 36.02 6.47 -21.38
CA VAL A 87 37.19 5.93 -22.09
C VAL A 87 36.89 5.83 -23.57
N GLU A 88 37.41 6.74 -24.38
CA GLU A 88 37.11 6.85 -25.82
C GLU A 88 37.28 5.52 -26.58
N ARG A 89 38.37 4.81 -26.30
CA ARG A 89 38.67 3.50 -26.92
C ARG A 89 37.64 2.41 -26.59
N LEU A 90 36.97 2.53 -25.46
CA LEU A 90 35.92 1.61 -25.01
C LEU A 90 34.52 2.20 -25.20
N ARG A 91 34.40 3.45 -25.63
CA ARG A 91 33.12 4.08 -25.93
C ARG A 91 32.58 3.65 -27.30
N GLN A 92 33.45 3.28 -28.23
CA GLN A 92 33.11 2.83 -29.57
C GLN A 92 33.84 1.54 -29.96
N LYS A 93 33.14 0.60 -30.59
CA LYS A 93 33.70 -0.61 -31.19
C LYS A 93 32.96 -0.99 -32.47
N THR A 94 33.69 -1.55 -33.43
CA THR A 94 33.10 -2.15 -34.63
C THR A 94 33.07 -3.67 -34.45
N ILE A 95 31.89 -4.25 -34.54
CA ILE A 95 31.61 -5.69 -34.34
C ILE A 95 30.87 -6.18 -35.58
N GLU A 96 31.39 -7.22 -36.24
CA GLU A 96 30.83 -7.75 -37.50
C GLU A 96 30.56 -6.67 -38.58
N GLY A 97 31.39 -5.62 -38.62
CA GLY A 97 31.22 -4.49 -39.54
C GLY A 97 30.19 -3.43 -39.10
N VAL A 98 29.46 -3.66 -38.01
CA VAL A 98 28.54 -2.71 -37.39
C VAL A 98 29.29 -1.86 -36.38
N THR A 99 29.25 -0.54 -36.53
CA THR A 99 29.86 0.38 -35.56
C THR A 99 28.88 0.66 -34.41
N LEU A 100 29.22 0.20 -33.20
CA LEU A 100 28.50 0.47 -31.97
C LEU A 100 29.24 1.54 -31.18
N ARG A 101 28.53 2.59 -30.78
CA ARG A 101 29.03 3.64 -29.90
C ARG A 101 28.05 3.90 -28.77
N LEU A 102 28.56 4.03 -27.54
CA LEU A 102 27.79 4.50 -26.39
C LEU A 102 27.81 6.03 -26.40
N ASP A 103 26.66 6.64 -26.69
CA ASP A 103 26.52 8.10 -26.76
C ASP A 103 26.32 8.71 -25.38
N ASP A 104 25.40 8.14 -24.59
CA ASP A 104 25.00 8.70 -23.30
C ASP A 104 24.43 7.64 -22.34
N ILE A 105 24.51 7.92 -21.05
CA ILE A 105 23.91 7.14 -19.97
C ILE A 105 23.00 8.06 -19.17
N LYS A 106 21.69 7.79 -19.20
CA LYS A 106 20.70 8.55 -18.43
C LYS A 106 20.16 7.71 -17.27
N GLU A 107 20.49 8.12 -16.05
CA GLU A 107 19.88 7.61 -14.83
C GLU A 107 18.53 8.31 -14.61
N ASN A 108 17.48 7.86 -15.29
CA ASN A 108 16.14 8.39 -15.04
C ASN A 108 15.61 7.80 -13.72
N LEU A 109 15.24 8.69 -12.80
CA LEU A 109 14.54 8.36 -11.57
C LEU A 109 13.08 8.04 -11.93
N TYR A 110 12.71 6.77 -11.89
CA TYR A 110 11.31 6.38 -12.07
C TYR A 110 10.64 6.43 -10.71
N THR A 111 9.77 7.42 -10.49
CA THR A 111 8.93 7.46 -9.30
C THR A 111 7.75 6.51 -9.50
N GLY A 112 7.85 5.29 -8.97
CA GLY A 112 6.68 4.44 -8.80
C GLY A 112 5.80 5.05 -7.71
N LEU A 113 4.67 5.66 -8.08
CA LEU A 113 3.63 6.00 -7.13
C LEU A 113 2.98 4.68 -6.68
N GLU A 114 3.51 4.08 -5.62
CA GLU A 114 2.90 2.91 -5.00
C GLU A 114 1.66 3.35 -4.22
N ILE A 115 0.50 3.19 -4.83
CA ILE A 115 -0.79 3.44 -4.19
C ILE A 115 -1.16 2.16 -3.42
N SER A 116 -0.68 2.06 -2.18
CA SER A 116 -1.16 1.04 -1.25
C SER A 116 -2.57 1.45 -0.80
N ARG A 117 -3.59 0.76 -1.35
CA ARG A 117 -4.99 0.89 -0.94
C ARG A 117 -5.27 -0.19 0.10
N ASP A 118 -5.56 0.21 1.32
CA ASP A 118 -6.00 -0.70 2.40
C ASP A 118 -7.54 -0.65 2.54
N PRO A 119 -8.31 -1.42 1.75
CA PRO A 119 -9.77 -1.40 1.80
C PRO A 119 -10.36 -2.00 3.09
N GLY A 120 -9.55 -2.62 3.94
CA GLY A 120 -9.98 -3.34 5.15
C GLY A 120 -10.40 -2.45 6.31
N VAL A 121 -10.08 -1.16 6.30
CA VAL A 121 -10.39 -0.23 7.41
C VAL A 121 -11.89 -0.22 7.73
N TRP A 122 -12.76 -0.23 6.72
CA TRP A 122 -14.22 -0.23 6.90
C TRP A 122 -14.75 -1.47 7.64
N ILE A 123 -14.12 -2.63 7.43
CA ILE A 123 -14.51 -3.89 8.09
C ILE A 123 -14.18 -3.82 9.58
N VAL A 124 -13.01 -3.26 9.94
CA VAL A 124 -12.58 -3.09 11.34
C VAL A 124 -13.53 -2.15 12.10
N TRP A 125 -13.90 -1.01 11.52
CA TRP A 125 -14.86 -0.08 12.12
C TRP A 125 -16.24 -0.70 12.31
N THR A 126 -16.69 -1.49 11.33
CA THR A 126 -17.97 -2.21 11.41
C THR A 126 -17.96 -3.21 12.57
N GLY A 127 -16.88 -3.99 12.71
CA GLY A 127 -16.72 -4.93 13.83
C GLY A 127 -16.67 -4.23 15.19
N PHE A 128 -15.94 -3.12 15.28
CA PHE A 128 -15.87 -2.31 16.50
C PHE A 128 -17.23 -1.72 16.88
N ALA A 129 -17.98 -1.17 15.92
CA ALA A 129 -19.32 -0.64 16.15
C ALA A 129 -20.30 -1.74 16.62
N LEU A 130 -20.22 -2.94 16.03
CA LEU A 130 -21.06 -4.08 16.42
C LEU A 130 -20.74 -4.57 17.83
N MET A 131 -19.46 -4.56 18.23
CA MET A 131 -19.06 -4.85 19.62
C MET A 131 -19.62 -3.82 20.60
N LEU A 132 -19.52 -2.52 20.29
CA LEU A 132 -20.11 -1.46 21.13
C LEU A 132 -21.64 -1.61 21.25
N ALA A 133 -22.32 -1.91 20.15
CA ALA A 133 -23.77 -2.13 20.14
C ALA A 133 -24.16 -3.36 20.97
N GLY A 134 -23.44 -4.49 20.85
CA GLY A 134 -23.67 -5.68 21.64
C GLY A 134 -23.46 -5.45 23.15
N LEU A 135 -22.42 -4.70 23.50
CA LEU A 135 -22.18 -4.28 24.88
C LEU A 135 -23.31 -3.39 25.39
N PHE A 136 -23.76 -2.42 24.59
CA PHE A 136 -24.86 -1.53 24.93
C PHE A 136 -26.16 -2.30 25.17
N ILE A 137 -26.52 -3.22 24.27
CA ILE A 137 -27.71 -4.08 24.43
C ILE A 137 -27.59 -4.93 25.69
N ASN A 138 -26.42 -5.51 25.98
CA ASN A 138 -26.21 -6.29 27.21
C ASN A 138 -26.40 -5.44 28.47
N PHE A 139 -25.90 -4.21 28.48
CA PHE A 139 -26.09 -3.28 29.60
C PHE A 139 -27.51 -2.72 29.71
N PHE A 140 -28.25 -2.55 28.62
CA PHE A 140 -29.59 -1.93 28.68
C PHE A 140 -30.74 -2.93 28.71
N MET A 141 -30.56 -4.14 28.18
CA MET A 141 -31.60 -5.15 28.11
C MET A 141 -31.63 -6.00 29.38
N TYR A 142 -31.94 -5.36 30.50
CA TYR A 142 -32.23 -6.03 31.76
C TYR A 142 -33.65 -6.62 31.73
N HIS A 143 -33.75 -7.95 31.76
CA HIS A 143 -35.04 -8.64 31.92
C HIS A 143 -35.65 -8.36 33.30
N ARG A 144 -36.56 -7.39 33.37
CA ARG A 144 -37.45 -7.20 34.52
C ARG A 144 -38.60 -8.21 34.42
N ARG A 145 -38.79 -9.03 35.46
CA ARG A 145 -39.94 -9.93 35.56
C ARG A 145 -40.94 -9.36 36.56
N ILE A 146 -42.13 -9.03 36.07
CA ILE A 146 -43.25 -8.56 36.88
C ILE A 146 -44.28 -9.69 36.94
N TYR A 147 -44.65 -10.10 38.15
CA TYR A 147 -45.67 -11.09 38.42
C TYR A 147 -46.90 -10.41 39.01
N VAL A 148 -48.05 -10.57 38.37
CA VAL A 148 -49.34 -10.06 38.87
C VAL A 148 -50.21 -11.26 39.25
N ARG A 149 -50.68 -11.31 40.49
CA ARG A 149 -51.60 -12.34 40.99
C ARG A 149 -52.88 -11.68 41.50
N LYS A 150 -54.04 -12.10 40.97
CA LYS A 150 -55.35 -11.65 41.43
C LYS A 150 -55.77 -12.46 42.67
N GLY A 151 -56.07 -11.77 43.77
CA GLY A 151 -56.62 -12.36 45.00
C GLY A 151 -58.07 -11.95 45.25
N LEU A 152 -58.71 -12.57 46.25
CA LEU A 152 -60.14 -12.38 46.56
C LEU A 152 -60.53 -10.97 47.06
N LYS A 153 -59.56 -10.13 47.47
CA LYS A 153 -59.79 -8.74 47.93
C LYS A 153 -58.96 -7.69 47.19
N GLY A 154 -58.35 -8.05 46.04
CA GLY A 154 -57.56 -7.10 45.23
C GLY A 154 -56.46 -7.75 44.40
N PHE A 155 -55.68 -6.92 43.70
CA PHE A 155 -54.54 -7.35 42.89
C PHE A 155 -53.23 -7.26 43.69
N ILE A 156 -52.46 -8.33 43.72
CA ILE A 156 -51.11 -8.35 44.30
C ILE A 156 -50.11 -8.31 43.15
N VAL A 157 -49.27 -7.27 43.11
CA VAL A 157 -48.20 -7.11 42.12
C VAL A 157 -46.86 -7.28 42.82
N ALA A 158 -46.02 -8.20 42.34
CA ALA A 158 -44.66 -8.41 42.82
C ALA A 158 -43.70 -8.36 41.63
N GLY A 159 -42.56 -7.67 41.77
CA GLY A 159 -41.54 -7.61 40.73
C GLY A 159 -40.16 -7.93 41.30
N VAL A 160 -39.40 -8.74 40.58
CA VAL A 160 -38.01 -9.03 40.93
C VAL A 160 -37.12 -8.30 39.95
N ALA A 161 -36.37 -7.32 40.46
CA ALA A 161 -35.32 -6.62 39.72
C ALA A 161 -33.96 -7.09 40.23
N THR A 162 -33.20 -7.78 39.38
CA THR A 162 -31.92 -8.41 39.76
C THR A 162 -30.77 -7.41 39.86
N ARG A 163 -30.86 -6.24 39.20
CA ARG A 163 -29.94 -5.09 39.35
C ARG A 163 -30.69 -3.75 39.16
N ASN A 164 -30.13 -2.70 39.76
CA ASN A 164 -30.67 -1.33 39.85
C ASN A 164 -32.04 -1.21 40.57
N LYS A 165 -32.04 -1.51 41.88
CA LYS A 165 -33.24 -1.53 42.72
C LYS A 165 -33.91 -0.16 42.86
N GLU A 166 -33.14 0.94 42.81
CA GLU A 166 -33.68 2.30 42.99
C GLU A 166 -34.56 2.73 41.80
N ALA A 167 -34.07 2.60 40.56
CA ALA A 167 -34.85 2.94 39.37
C ALA A 167 -36.11 2.07 39.21
N PHE A 168 -36.07 0.81 39.65
CA PHE A 168 -37.26 -0.04 39.70
C PHE A 168 -38.24 0.39 40.78
N ARG A 169 -37.77 0.87 41.93
CA ARG A 169 -38.62 1.32 43.03
C ARG A 169 -39.39 2.59 42.67
N GLU A 170 -38.76 3.56 42.04
CA GLU A 170 -39.44 4.79 41.57
C GLU A 170 -40.53 4.48 40.55
N GLU A 171 -40.24 3.60 39.57
CA GLU A 171 -41.22 3.22 38.57
C GLU A 171 -42.35 2.37 39.14
N PHE A 172 -42.07 1.51 40.13
CA PHE A 172 -43.07 0.72 40.84
C PHE A 172 -44.00 1.60 41.67
N GLU A 173 -43.48 2.60 42.39
CA GLU A 173 -44.32 3.59 43.09
C GLU A 173 -45.15 4.42 42.11
N ARG A 174 -44.60 4.79 40.95
CA ARG A 174 -45.36 5.45 39.87
C ARG A 174 -46.50 4.59 39.34
N LEU A 175 -46.27 3.28 39.17
CA LEU A 175 -47.29 2.32 38.76
C LEU A 175 -48.36 2.11 39.84
N LYS A 176 -47.96 2.03 41.11
CA LYS A 176 -48.88 1.92 42.25
C LYS A 176 -49.78 3.16 42.38
N GLY A 177 -49.21 4.35 42.21
CA GLY A 177 -49.95 5.62 42.18
C GLY A 177 -51.01 5.67 41.07
N LYS A 178 -50.71 5.16 39.87
CA LYS A 178 -51.68 5.07 38.77
C LYS A 178 -52.80 4.06 39.03
N ILE A 179 -52.53 2.96 39.73
CA ILE A 179 -53.53 1.93 40.02
C ILE A 179 -54.49 2.35 41.14
N HIS A 180 -54.04 3.15 42.11
CA HIS A 180 -54.92 3.75 43.15
C HIS A 180 -55.76 4.95 42.67
N GLY A 181 -55.53 5.44 41.45
CA GLY A 181 -56.25 6.57 40.85
C GLY A 181 -57.51 6.20 40.05
N ILE A 182 -57.97 4.95 40.10
CA ILE A 182 -59.25 4.54 39.49
C ILE A 182 -60.29 4.55 40.62
N PRO A 183 -61.10 5.63 40.77
CA PRO A 183 -62.29 5.57 41.62
C PRO A 183 -63.22 4.49 41.06
N SER A 184 -63.85 3.77 41.99
CA SER A 184 -64.87 2.75 41.75
C SER A 184 -66.04 3.29 40.94
#